data_AF-A0AAD5S1B3-F1
#
_entry.id   AF-A0AAD5S1B3-F1
#
_cell.length_a   1.000
_cell.length_b   1.000
_cell.length_c   1.000
_cell.angle_alpha   90.00
_cell.angle_beta   90.00
_cell.angle_gamma   90.00
#
_symmetry.space_group_name_H-M   'P 1'
#
loop_
_entity.id
_entity.type
_entity.pdbx_description
1 polymer ?
#
loop_
_entity_poly.entity_id
_entity_poly.type
_entity_poly.pdbx_seq_one_letter_code
_entity_poly.pdbx_strand_id
1 'polypeptide(L)'
;MVALYGDFPITTFLKTVESDHPLVRNGAEALRTVLYSAEDKVNSLLSKYRKFDYLLNEQQNVSSSPISTIRSLLQIYTDAKLSVIDLSMNEVQIAPLLIDCRQVKQLLETKVRNMLEALRGTLAERLMMASGYLSGVFRELHDRITADPGYDAGGWRDLKVAAETCYAESLEYLPKFDELHAIWNLMQEYHMSLSDSENARYWDTCAWPRKLESELQYTDDRLSSSRTQIIAKIGIDTEYFESSLTAYIEENDTYAQVGDVERAPDLKVQVESLRVRLDKLNEVGRSIKERVSLMGLKNKLPLVELEDLLVRFGRVEMLWKYAFSQRHHIATWLNSYFVDLDAENMIDTVTEWRQTLKILRGGVKEDSPGWGVLTVLSDQLDGFSRYMRVISCLRNPALREDHWEEISKVVGLSYSDIAGLKLKELVALDLELIQDIVLDVSFEATLEYRLESELEKMQKELGGREFSVVQFREFRFVEGRDLDAVFDMLDEYLVRCGGLMGETRSAVLVGKVEAFAG
;
A
#
# COMPACT_ATOMS: atom_id res chain seq x y z
N MET A 1 114.00 -3.35 13.96
CA MET A 1 115.09 -3.73 14.88
C MET A 1 114.90 -5.21 15.18
N VAL A 2 115.31 -6.17 14.36
CA VAL A 2 116.67 -6.52 13.92
C VAL A 2 117.67 -6.55 15.09
N ALA A 3 118.06 -7.78 15.42
CA ALA A 3 119.29 -8.22 16.08
C ALA A 3 119.47 -7.93 17.59
N LEU A 4 119.10 -8.90 18.43
CA LEU A 4 119.89 -9.35 19.57
C LEU A 4 119.56 -10.84 19.84
N TYR A 5 120.09 -11.72 18.99
CA TYR A 5 120.18 -13.16 19.28
C TYR A 5 121.66 -13.54 19.21
N GLY A 6 122.23 -13.83 20.39
CA GLY A 6 123.48 -14.57 20.52
C GLY A 6 123.17 -16.08 20.46
N ASP A 7 124.13 -16.83 19.93
CA ASP A 7 124.06 -18.22 19.53
C ASP A 7 123.42 -19.18 20.56
N PHE A 8 122.34 -19.85 20.16
CA PHE A 8 121.87 -21.09 20.78
C PHE A 8 121.98 -22.23 19.75
N PRO A 9 122.64 -23.35 20.06
CA PRO A 9 122.67 -24.50 19.17
C PRO A 9 121.29 -25.18 19.14
N ILE A 10 120.69 -25.22 17.95
CA ILE A 10 119.47 -25.95 17.65
C ILE A 10 119.81 -27.44 17.58
N THR A 11 119.47 -28.21 18.62
CA THR A 11 119.02 -29.61 18.49
C THR A 11 118.35 -30.07 19.79
N THR A 12 117.07 -29.78 19.93
CA THR A 12 116.15 -30.55 20.79
C THR A 12 114.75 -30.41 20.19
N PHE A 13 114.41 -31.32 19.26
CA PHE A 13 113.01 -31.54 18.90
C PHE A 13 112.29 -32.03 20.16
N LEU A 14 111.40 -31.21 20.71
CA LEU A 14 110.53 -31.59 21.83
C LEU A 14 109.71 -32.82 21.41
N LYS A 15 109.84 -33.92 22.16
CA LYS A 15 109.03 -35.14 21.97
C LYS A 15 107.54 -34.77 21.89
N THR A 16 106.82 -35.37 20.95
CA THR A 16 105.36 -35.36 20.94
C THR A 16 104.85 -35.82 22.30
N VAL A 17 104.17 -34.91 22.98
CA VAL A 17 103.73 -35.08 24.36
C VAL A 17 102.47 -35.97 24.36
N GLU A 18 102.52 -37.12 25.03
CA GLU A 18 101.35 -38.02 25.18
C GLU A 18 100.24 -37.33 25.98
N SER A 19 98.97 -37.69 25.72
CA SER A 19 97.79 -37.03 26.30
C SER A 19 97.76 -36.99 27.83
N ASP A 20 98.44 -37.95 28.48
CA ASP A 20 98.53 -38.06 29.94
C ASP A 20 99.69 -37.26 30.55
N HIS A 21 100.48 -36.56 29.74
CA HIS A 21 101.57 -35.74 30.23
C HIS A 21 101.02 -34.58 31.08
N PRO A 22 101.58 -34.35 32.28
CA PRO A 22 101.03 -33.40 33.25
C PRO A 22 100.87 -31.97 32.70
N LEU A 23 101.75 -31.51 31.80
CA LEU A 23 101.60 -30.21 31.13
C LEU A 23 100.39 -30.14 30.19
N VAL A 24 100.09 -31.21 29.44
CA VAL A 24 98.95 -31.26 28.52
C VAL A 24 97.65 -31.42 29.30
N ARG A 25 97.64 -32.28 30.33
CA ARG A 25 96.47 -32.45 31.22
C ARG A 25 96.15 -31.18 32.01
N ASN A 26 97.15 -30.54 32.63
CA ASN A 26 96.96 -29.29 33.36
C ASN A 26 96.55 -28.14 32.42
N GLY A 27 97.11 -28.11 31.20
CA GLY A 27 96.72 -27.15 30.17
C GLY A 27 95.29 -27.35 29.66
N ALA A 28 94.88 -28.60 29.44
CA ALA A 28 93.52 -28.96 29.03
C ALA A 28 92.50 -28.69 30.14
N GLU A 29 92.82 -29.00 31.41
CA GLU A 29 92.00 -28.65 32.56
C GLU A 29 91.87 -27.13 32.72
N ALA A 30 92.96 -26.36 32.56
CA ALA A 30 92.93 -24.90 32.59
C ALA A 30 92.08 -24.30 31.45
N LEU A 31 92.23 -24.80 30.22
CA LEU A 31 91.38 -24.40 29.09
C LEU A 31 89.92 -24.73 29.34
N ARG A 32 89.63 -25.90 29.92
CA ARG A 32 88.27 -26.31 30.27
C ARG A 32 87.65 -25.40 31.34
N THR A 33 88.43 -24.98 32.34
CA THR A 33 87.98 -23.98 33.34
C THR A 33 87.69 -22.62 32.69
N VAL A 34 88.53 -22.16 31.76
CA VAL A 34 88.29 -20.91 31.03
C VAL A 34 87.04 -21.00 30.15
N LEU A 35 86.83 -22.12 29.46
CA LEU A 35 85.64 -22.34 28.64
C LEU A 35 84.36 -22.43 29.48
N TYR A 36 84.37 -23.09 30.65
CA TYR A 36 83.23 -23.09 31.56
C TYR A 36 82.92 -21.68 32.10
N SER A 37 83.96 -20.90 32.44
CA SER A 37 83.77 -19.50 32.86
C SER A 37 83.19 -18.62 31.74
N ALA A 38 83.60 -18.87 30.48
CA ALA A 38 83.03 -18.20 29.33
C ALA A 38 81.56 -18.61 29.10
N GLU A 39 81.24 -19.90 29.23
CA GLU A 39 79.88 -20.43 29.13
C GLU A 39 78.93 -19.80 30.17
N ASP A 40 79.35 -19.67 31.43
CA ASP A 40 78.56 -19.00 32.48
C ASP A 40 78.27 -17.53 32.15
N LYS A 41 79.27 -16.81 31.61
CA LYS A 41 79.11 -15.40 31.19
C LYS A 41 78.21 -15.27 29.96
N VAL A 42 78.28 -16.20 29.01
CA VAL A 42 77.38 -16.28 27.86
C VAL A 42 75.95 -16.56 28.34
N ASN A 43 75.76 -17.51 29.25
CA ASN A 43 74.45 -17.84 29.82
C ASN A 43 73.88 -16.67 30.62
N SER A 44 74.71 -15.91 31.34
CA SER A 44 74.30 -14.67 32.00
C SER A 44 73.83 -13.61 31.00
N LEU A 45 74.57 -13.40 29.90
CA LEU A 45 74.17 -12.48 28.83
C LEU A 45 72.85 -12.94 28.18
N LEU A 46 72.73 -14.22 27.88
CA LEU A 46 71.53 -14.82 27.29
C LEU A 46 70.31 -14.69 28.23
N SER A 47 70.49 -14.84 29.55
CA SER A 47 69.43 -14.64 30.54
C SER A 47 68.86 -13.22 30.54
N LYS A 48 69.67 -12.20 30.19
CA LYS A 48 69.20 -10.81 30.04
C LYS A 48 68.30 -10.66 28.82
N TYR A 49 68.62 -11.35 27.72
CA TYR A 49 67.81 -11.37 26.51
C TYR A 49 66.52 -12.21 26.65
N ARG A 50 66.53 -13.29 27.45
CA ARG A 50 65.34 -14.12 27.72
C ARG A 50 64.15 -13.33 28.30
N LYS A 51 64.40 -12.18 28.94
CA LYS A 51 63.32 -11.29 29.41
C LYS A 51 62.42 -10.80 28.29
N PHE A 52 62.90 -10.82 27.04
CA PHE A 52 62.19 -10.39 25.85
C PHE A 52 61.56 -11.55 25.07
N ASP A 53 61.58 -12.78 25.59
CA ASP A 53 61.01 -13.95 24.92
C ASP A 53 59.51 -13.79 24.62
N TYR A 54 58.79 -12.96 25.38
CA TYR A 54 57.38 -12.63 25.12
C TYR A 54 57.18 -11.89 23.78
N LEU A 55 58.20 -11.20 23.25
CA LEU A 55 58.16 -10.57 21.93
C LEU A 55 58.27 -11.57 20.77
N LEU A 56 58.67 -12.82 21.08
CA LEU A 56 58.83 -13.89 20.10
C LEU A 56 57.57 -14.76 19.99
N ASN A 57 56.67 -14.71 20.99
CA ASN A 57 55.39 -15.40 20.96
C ASN A 57 54.34 -14.60 20.15
N GLU A 58 53.46 -15.33 19.45
CA GLU A 58 52.56 -14.83 18.40
C GLU A 58 51.66 -13.65 18.80
N GLN A 59 51.28 -12.89 17.77
CA GLN A 59 50.43 -11.69 17.81
C GLN A 59 49.18 -11.90 18.68
N GLN A 60 49.15 -11.30 19.86
CA GLN A 60 47.89 -11.19 20.61
C GLN A 60 46.90 -10.39 19.74
N ASN A 61 45.74 -10.96 19.44
CA ASN A 61 44.69 -10.25 18.72
C ASN A 61 44.02 -9.26 19.68
N VAL A 62 44.58 -8.05 19.79
CA VAL A 62 44.16 -7.01 20.75
C VAL A 62 42.92 -6.23 20.26
N SER A 63 42.35 -6.61 19.12
CA SER A 63 41.29 -5.87 18.40
C SER A 63 40.04 -5.55 19.25
N SER A 64 39.68 -6.39 20.21
CA SER A 64 38.53 -6.19 21.11
C SER A 64 38.89 -5.73 22.53
N SER A 65 40.16 -5.45 22.81
CA SER A 65 40.59 -5.13 24.17
C SER A 65 40.18 -3.71 24.60
N PRO A 66 39.96 -3.48 25.91
CA PRO A 66 39.76 -2.14 26.45
C PRO A 66 40.93 -1.22 26.11
N ILE A 67 40.65 0.08 25.95
CA ILE A 67 41.67 1.10 25.66
C ILE A 67 42.76 1.13 26.75
N SER A 68 42.39 0.87 28.01
CA SER A 68 43.33 0.76 29.13
C SER A 68 44.35 -0.37 28.96
N THR A 69 43.92 -1.52 28.44
CA THR A 69 44.79 -2.66 28.14
C THR A 69 45.74 -2.33 26.98
N ILE A 70 45.22 -1.69 25.92
CA ILE A 70 46.06 -1.24 24.79
C ILE A 70 47.10 -0.23 25.27
N ARG A 71 46.72 0.72 26.13
CA ARG A 71 47.67 1.67 26.76
C ARG A 71 48.77 0.95 27.53
N SER A 72 48.44 -0.06 28.35
CA SER A 72 49.46 -0.82 29.09
C SER A 72 50.42 -1.57 28.15
N LEU A 73 49.92 -2.14 27.05
CA LEU A 73 50.75 -2.84 26.06
C LEU A 73 51.65 -1.87 25.31
N LEU A 74 51.15 -0.69 24.92
CA LEU A 74 51.95 0.36 24.30
C LEU A 74 53.08 0.82 25.21
N GLN A 75 52.81 0.99 26.50
CA GLN A 75 53.84 1.32 27.48
C GLN A 75 54.92 0.22 27.55
N ILE A 76 54.51 -1.05 27.70
CA ILE A 76 55.43 -2.20 27.76
C ILE A 76 56.32 -2.27 26.51
N TYR A 77 55.74 -2.14 25.32
CA TYR A 77 56.51 -2.24 24.07
C TYR A 77 57.40 -1.01 23.83
N THR A 78 56.98 0.18 24.26
CA THR A 78 57.81 1.40 24.18
C THR A 78 59.01 1.30 25.13
N ASP A 79 58.78 0.83 26.36
CA ASP A 79 59.84 0.59 27.34
C ASP A 79 60.79 -0.53 26.88
N ALA A 80 60.27 -1.59 26.24
CA ALA A 80 61.07 -2.66 25.66
C ALA A 80 61.95 -2.17 24.52
N LYS A 81 61.45 -1.27 23.66
CA LYS A 81 62.23 -0.67 22.57
C LYS A 81 63.47 0.03 23.09
N LEU A 82 63.33 0.84 24.15
CA LEU A 82 64.45 1.53 24.79
C LEU A 82 65.39 0.53 25.48
N SER A 83 64.83 -0.42 26.23
CA SER A 83 65.60 -1.39 27.01
C SER A 83 66.45 -2.35 26.17
N VAL A 84 66.01 -2.72 24.96
CA VAL A 84 66.77 -3.61 24.04
C VAL A 84 68.03 -2.93 23.51
N ILE A 85 67.99 -1.61 23.28
CA ILE A 85 69.12 -0.82 22.80
C ILE A 85 70.20 -0.72 23.89
N ASP A 86 69.77 -0.46 25.14
CA ASP A 86 70.66 -0.21 26.28
C ASP A 86 71.19 -1.49 26.96
N LEU A 87 70.70 -2.67 26.57
CA LEU A 87 70.97 -3.94 27.28
C LEU A 87 72.45 -4.37 27.27
N SER A 88 73.17 -4.10 26.19
CA SER A 88 74.55 -4.55 25.96
C SER A 88 75.26 -3.68 24.92
N MET A 89 76.58 -3.81 24.76
CA MET A 89 77.29 -3.28 23.58
C MET A 89 77.00 -4.15 22.34
N ASN A 90 77.27 -3.63 21.15
CA ASN A 90 77.06 -4.41 19.91
C ASN A 90 77.99 -5.62 19.80
N GLU A 91 79.18 -5.51 20.37
CA GLU A 91 80.15 -6.60 20.47
C GLU A 91 80.53 -6.75 21.94
N VAL A 92 80.40 -7.97 22.47
CA VAL A 92 80.72 -8.28 23.86
C VAL A 92 81.89 -9.26 23.88
N GLN A 93 83.00 -8.83 24.47
CA GLN A 93 84.20 -9.67 24.60
C GLN A 93 84.06 -10.57 25.83
N ILE A 94 83.98 -11.89 25.62
CA ILE A 94 83.98 -12.92 26.66
C ILE A 94 85.14 -13.85 26.35
N ALA A 95 86.36 -13.49 26.78
CA ALA A 95 87.59 -14.20 26.43
C ALA A 95 87.45 -15.74 26.61
N PRO A 96 87.79 -16.55 25.58
CA PRO A 96 88.44 -16.18 24.31
C PRO A 96 87.48 -15.74 23.18
N LEU A 97 86.18 -15.69 23.41
CA LEU A 97 85.13 -15.41 22.43
C LEU A 97 84.86 -13.90 22.28
N LEU A 98 84.44 -13.50 21.08
CA LEU A 98 83.82 -12.21 20.79
C LEU A 98 82.42 -12.48 20.26
N ILE A 99 81.40 -11.97 20.94
CA ILE A 99 80.00 -12.23 20.61
C ILE A 99 79.41 -10.99 19.94
N ASP A 100 78.89 -11.15 18.74
CA ASP A 100 78.14 -10.12 18.03
C ASP A 100 76.65 -10.16 18.44
N CYS A 101 76.19 -9.11 19.11
CA CYS A 101 74.81 -8.95 19.55
C CYS A 101 73.97 -8.13 18.56
N ARG A 102 74.53 -7.61 17.46
CA ARG A 102 73.83 -6.75 16.49
C ARG A 102 72.62 -7.44 15.89
N GLN A 103 72.77 -8.70 15.46
CA GLN A 103 71.70 -9.45 14.80
C GLN A 103 70.50 -9.68 15.74
N VAL A 104 70.76 -10.02 17.01
CA VAL A 104 69.71 -10.25 18.02
C VAL A 104 69.00 -8.94 18.36
N LYS A 105 69.73 -7.83 18.52
CA LYS A 105 69.13 -6.52 18.76
C LYS A 105 68.27 -6.04 17.59
N GLN A 106 68.77 -6.16 16.35
CA GLN A 106 68.03 -5.81 15.14
C GLN A 106 66.75 -6.64 14.98
N LEU A 107 66.82 -7.94 15.32
CA LEU A 107 65.65 -8.82 15.31
C LEU A 107 64.61 -8.37 16.35
N LEU A 108 65.03 -8.15 17.60
CA LEU A 108 64.13 -7.70 18.67
C LEU A 108 63.55 -6.32 18.39
N GLU A 109 64.36 -5.37 17.91
CA GLU A 109 63.90 -4.03 17.52
C GLU A 109 62.87 -4.09 16.39
N THR A 110 63.12 -4.92 15.37
CA THR A 110 62.17 -5.13 14.27
C THR A 110 60.88 -5.77 14.78
N LYS A 111 60.95 -6.72 15.70
CA LYS A 111 59.75 -7.32 16.32
C LYS A 111 58.96 -6.31 17.14
N VAL A 112 59.60 -5.51 18.00
CA VAL A 112 58.94 -4.45 18.78
C VAL A 112 58.29 -3.41 17.87
N ARG A 113 58.99 -2.97 16.82
CA ARG A 113 58.44 -2.06 15.81
C ARG A 113 57.21 -2.64 15.13
N ASN A 114 57.26 -3.90 14.69
CA ASN A 114 56.12 -4.56 14.06
C ASN A 114 54.92 -4.67 15.03
N MET A 115 55.17 -4.92 16.32
CA MET A 115 54.11 -4.95 17.34
C MET A 115 53.48 -3.57 17.58
N LEU A 116 54.30 -2.52 17.65
CA LEU A 116 53.82 -1.13 17.77
C LEU A 116 53.05 -0.68 16.52
N GLU A 117 53.51 -1.05 15.32
CA GLU A 117 52.81 -0.78 14.06
C GLU A 117 51.49 -1.53 13.96
N ALA A 118 51.44 -2.78 14.43
CA ALA A 118 50.21 -3.57 14.50
C ALA A 118 49.19 -2.93 15.47
N LEU A 119 49.62 -2.53 16.68
CA LEU A 119 48.75 -1.82 17.63
C LEU A 119 48.26 -0.48 17.10
N ARG A 120 49.12 0.28 16.40
CA ARG A 120 48.71 1.49 15.69
C ARG A 120 47.64 1.19 14.66
N GLY A 121 47.83 0.15 13.84
CA GLY A 121 46.84 -0.29 12.85
C GLY A 121 45.49 -0.61 13.50
N THR A 122 45.49 -1.37 14.59
CA THR A 122 44.27 -1.69 15.35
C THR A 122 43.59 -0.44 15.91
N LEU A 123 44.34 0.51 16.47
CA LEU A 123 43.78 1.77 17.00
C LEU A 123 43.21 2.65 15.88
N ALA A 124 43.91 2.75 14.74
CA ALA A 124 43.46 3.48 13.57
C ALA A 124 42.18 2.87 12.98
N GLU A 125 42.12 1.54 12.83
CA GLU A 125 40.92 0.83 12.39
C GLU A 125 39.74 1.06 13.35
N ARG A 126 39.97 0.98 14.66
CA ARG A 126 38.94 1.24 15.67
C ARG A 126 38.44 2.70 15.60
N LEU A 127 39.35 3.66 15.44
CA LEU A 127 39.01 5.08 15.24
C LEU A 127 38.15 5.27 13.99
N MET A 128 38.54 4.65 12.87
CA MET A 128 37.83 4.76 11.59
C MET A 128 36.45 4.10 11.61
N MET A 129 36.32 2.96 12.28
CA MET A 129 35.03 2.29 12.47
C MET A 129 34.10 3.08 13.37
N ALA A 130 34.59 3.56 14.52
CA ALA A 130 33.80 4.37 15.46
C ALA A 130 33.36 5.70 14.84
N SER A 131 34.28 6.42 14.17
CA SER A 131 33.97 7.67 13.47
C SER A 131 32.98 7.46 12.32
N GLY A 132 33.13 6.38 11.56
CA GLY A 132 32.19 6.00 10.50
C GLY A 132 30.78 5.73 11.00
N TYR A 133 30.67 4.93 12.06
CA TYR A 133 29.39 4.62 12.69
C TYR A 133 28.71 5.89 13.24
N LEU A 134 29.42 6.68 14.03
CA LEU A 134 28.89 7.93 14.61
C LEU A 134 28.48 8.93 13.53
N SER A 135 29.32 9.12 12.51
CA SER A 135 28.98 9.99 11.37
C SER A 135 27.76 9.51 10.60
N GLY A 136 27.54 8.19 10.48
CA GLY A 136 26.35 7.63 9.85
C GLY A 136 25.08 7.95 10.63
N VAL A 137 25.10 7.66 11.93
CA VAL A 137 23.97 7.93 12.83
C VAL A 137 23.59 9.41 12.87
N PHE A 138 24.58 10.30 13.01
CA PHE A 138 24.30 11.74 13.05
C PHE A 138 23.86 12.30 11.69
N ARG A 139 24.31 11.72 10.59
CA ARG A 139 23.79 12.06 9.25
C ARG A 139 22.33 11.66 9.12
N GLU A 140 21.94 10.47 9.56
CA GLU A 140 20.53 10.04 9.55
C GLU A 140 19.64 10.92 10.44
N LEU A 141 20.13 11.32 11.61
CA LEU A 141 19.45 12.29 12.48
C LEU A 141 19.28 13.64 11.79
N HIS A 142 20.35 14.15 11.18
CA HIS A 142 20.36 15.41 10.46
C HIS A 142 19.40 15.40 9.26
N ASP A 143 19.45 14.36 8.42
CA ASP A 143 18.62 14.26 7.23
C ASP A 143 17.12 14.27 7.58
N ARG A 144 16.72 13.68 8.71
CA ARG A 144 15.32 13.74 9.21
C ARG A 144 14.82 15.15 9.52
N ILE A 145 15.70 16.07 9.93
CA ILE A 145 15.31 17.45 10.32
C ILE A 145 15.51 18.48 9.21
N THR A 146 16.20 18.12 8.12
CA THR A 146 16.43 19.03 6.97
C THR A 146 15.24 19.18 6.01
N ALA A 147 14.24 18.31 6.10
CA ALA A 147 13.10 18.31 5.17
C ALA A 147 12.23 19.57 5.32
N ASP A 148 11.92 20.28 4.23
CA ASP A 148 11.07 21.49 4.24
C ASP A 148 9.59 21.15 3.98
N PRO A 149 8.71 21.28 4.99
CA PRO A 149 7.30 20.91 4.86
C PRO A 149 6.47 21.92 4.07
N GLY A 150 6.93 23.16 3.86
CA GLY A 150 6.18 24.18 3.13
C GLY A 150 4.75 24.36 3.66
N TYR A 151 3.76 24.04 2.81
CA TYR A 151 2.31 24.11 3.15
C TYR A 151 1.71 22.77 3.59
N ASP A 152 2.50 21.71 3.69
CA ASP A 152 2.02 20.39 4.09
C ASP A 152 1.93 20.27 5.62
N ALA A 153 0.70 20.12 6.12
CA ALA A 153 0.45 19.92 7.55
C ALA A 153 0.94 18.56 8.06
N GLY A 154 0.99 17.53 7.20
CA GLY A 154 1.50 16.21 7.53
C GLY A 154 3.01 16.27 7.75
N GLY A 155 3.75 16.68 6.72
CA GLY A 155 5.20 16.88 6.80
C GLY A 155 5.62 17.83 7.92
N TRP A 156 4.84 18.89 8.20
CA TRP A 156 5.11 19.79 9.32
C TRP A 156 5.05 19.07 10.67
N ARG A 157 4.04 18.21 10.87
CA ARG A 157 3.89 17.43 12.10
C ARG A 157 5.04 16.43 12.25
N ASP A 158 5.38 15.74 11.18
CA ASP A 158 6.45 14.73 11.18
C ASP A 158 7.81 15.39 11.49
N LEU A 159 8.10 16.52 10.85
CA LEU A 159 9.29 17.31 11.14
C LEU A 159 9.34 17.79 12.59
N LYS A 160 8.19 18.26 13.12
CA LYS A 160 8.11 18.70 14.51
C LYS A 160 8.44 17.56 15.48
N VAL A 161 7.85 16.37 15.28
CA VAL A 161 8.14 15.20 16.10
C VAL A 161 9.60 14.79 15.98
N ALA A 162 10.15 14.78 14.77
CA ALA A 162 11.55 14.46 14.54
C ALA A 162 12.49 15.44 15.25
N ALA A 163 12.22 16.74 15.20
CA ALA A 163 13.02 17.76 15.89
C ALA A 163 12.96 17.59 17.43
N GLU A 164 11.78 17.29 17.98
CA GLU A 164 11.58 17.06 19.42
C GLU A 164 12.32 15.81 19.92
N THR A 165 12.37 14.73 19.15
CA THR A 165 13.08 13.49 19.56
C THR A 165 14.57 13.51 19.22
N CYS A 166 14.98 14.24 18.18
CA CYS A 166 16.35 14.26 17.67
C CYS A 166 17.38 14.63 18.74
N TYR A 167 17.09 15.64 19.58
CA TYR A 167 18.01 16.04 20.64
C TYR A 167 18.20 14.92 21.67
N ALA A 168 17.11 14.29 22.13
CA ALA A 168 17.19 13.19 23.09
C ALA A 168 17.94 11.98 22.52
N GLU A 169 17.66 11.59 21.27
CA GLU A 169 18.37 10.52 20.57
C GLU A 169 19.87 10.83 20.43
N SER A 170 20.25 12.09 20.17
CA SER A 170 21.66 12.48 20.03
C SER A 170 22.47 12.32 21.32
N LEU A 171 21.83 12.50 22.49
CA LEU A 171 22.48 12.39 23.80
C LEU A 171 22.89 10.95 24.13
N GLU A 172 22.17 9.96 23.62
CA GLU A 172 22.49 8.53 23.83
C GLU A 172 23.85 8.12 23.26
N TYR A 173 24.35 8.87 22.27
CA TYR A 173 25.63 8.59 21.61
C TYR A 173 26.83 9.30 22.21
N LEU A 174 26.65 10.20 23.19
CA LEU A 174 27.76 10.92 23.85
C LEU A 174 28.84 9.99 24.43
N PRO A 175 28.52 8.88 25.13
CA PRO A 175 29.56 7.98 25.66
C PRO A 175 30.45 7.36 24.58
N LYS A 176 29.95 7.18 23.35
CA LYS A 176 30.74 6.68 22.22
C LYS A 176 31.72 7.73 21.69
N PHE A 177 31.40 9.02 21.83
CA PHE A 177 32.38 10.08 21.56
C PHE A 177 33.49 10.07 22.59
N ASP A 178 33.20 9.81 23.88
CA ASP A 178 34.24 9.71 24.91
C ASP A 178 35.26 8.60 24.58
N GLU A 179 34.78 7.44 24.10
CA GLU A 179 35.66 6.37 23.61
C GLU A 179 36.50 6.80 22.40
N LEU A 180 35.89 7.51 21.43
CA LEU A 180 36.59 8.03 20.25
C LEU A 180 37.70 9.03 20.66
N HIS A 181 37.40 9.94 21.58
CA HIS A 181 38.37 10.89 22.13
C HIS A 181 39.48 10.18 22.90
N ALA A 182 39.18 9.11 23.64
CA ALA A 182 40.19 8.32 24.35
C ALA A 182 41.17 7.63 23.39
N ILE A 183 40.69 7.09 22.26
CA ILE A 183 41.55 6.51 21.22
C ILE A 183 42.46 7.58 20.61
N TRP A 184 41.88 8.72 20.22
CA TRP A 184 42.63 9.84 19.65
C TRP A 184 43.74 10.32 20.59
N ASN A 185 43.41 10.56 21.86
CA ASN A 185 44.36 11.03 22.86
C ASN A 185 45.50 10.02 23.07
N LEU A 186 45.22 8.72 23.06
CA LEU A 186 46.23 7.68 23.15
C LEU A 186 47.17 7.67 21.94
N MET A 187 46.64 7.84 20.73
CA MET A 187 47.47 7.92 19.52
C MET A 187 48.39 9.15 19.54
N GLN A 188 47.90 10.28 20.05
CA GLN A 188 48.70 11.51 20.19
C GLN A 188 49.77 11.40 21.29
N GLU A 189 49.43 10.79 22.44
CA GLU A 189 50.37 10.56 23.56
C GLU A 189 51.60 9.77 23.13
N TYR A 190 51.42 8.76 22.27
CA TYR A 190 52.51 7.91 21.75
C TYR A 190 53.06 8.39 20.40
N HIS A 191 52.73 9.61 19.96
CA HIS A 191 53.18 10.21 18.70
C HIS A 191 52.97 9.32 17.46
N MET A 192 51.85 8.60 17.41
CA MET A 192 51.50 7.76 16.27
C MET A 192 51.08 8.64 15.10
N SER A 193 51.72 8.47 13.95
CA SER A 193 51.33 9.18 12.74
C SER A 193 49.97 8.70 12.25
N LEU A 194 49.04 9.65 12.10
CA LEU A 194 47.77 9.48 11.42
C LEU A 194 47.90 9.99 9.98
N SER A 195 47.21 9.34 9.06
CA SER A 195 47.00 9.86 7.71
C SER A 195 46.06 11.06 7.72
N ASP A 196 46.14 11.90 6.68
CA ASP A 196 45.24 13.05 6.51
C ASP A 196 43.76 12.62 6.48
N SER A 197 43.47 11.46 5.89
CA SER A 197 42.12 10.89 5.85
C SER A 197 41.57 10.49 7.22
N GLU A 198 42.41 9.93 8.10
CA GLU A 198 41.99 9.54 9.45
C GLU A 198 41.76 10.79 10.32
N ASN A 199 42.65 11.77 10.19
CA ASN A 199 42.54 13.05 10.89
C ASN A 199 41.27 13.81 10.47
N ALA A 200 41.02 13.94 9.15
CA ALA A 200 39.82 14.60 8.63
C ALA A 200 38.54 13.93 9.15
N ARG A 201 38.46 12.60 9.06
CA ARG A 201 37.27 11.84 9.48
C ARG A 201 36.96 12.00 10.97
N TYR A 202 38.00 12.05 11.80
CA TYR A 202 37.83 12.31 13.24
C TYR A 202 37.20 13.68 13.50
N TRP A 203 37.79 14.75 12.95
CA TRP A 203 37.28 16.11 13.17
C TRP A 203 35.90 16.33 12.55
N ASP A 204 35.65 15.76 11.38
CA ASP A 204 34.33 15.77 10.75
C ASP A 204 33.28 15.10 11.65
N THR A 205 33.66 14.00 12.31
CA THR A 205 32.76 13.30 13.24
C THR A 205 32.50 14.13 14.49
N CYS A 206 33.54 14.72 15.10
CA CYS A 206 33.41 15.57 16.28
C CYS A 206 32.62 16.86 16.01
N ALA A 207 32.51 17.29 14.75
CA ALA A 207 31.69 18.45 14.39
C ALA A 207 30.19 18.17 14.36
N TRP A 208 29.75 16.90 14.29
CA TRP A 208 28.33 16.54 14.14
C TRP A 208 27.41 17.06 15.24
N PRO A 209 27.72 16.95 16.54
CA PRO A 209 26.84 17.44 17.60
C PRO A 209 26.52 18.93 17.45
N ARG A 210 27.54 19.74 17.12
CA ARG A 210 27.37 21.18 16.89
C ARG A 210 26.61 21.48 15.59
N LYS A 211 26.89 20.74 14.50
CA LYS A 211 26.15 20.86 13.24
C LYS A 211 24.66 20.56 13.46
N LEU A 212 24.35 19.51 14.20
CA LEU A 212 22.98 19.10 14.53
C LEU A 212 22.28 20.14 15.40
N GLU A 213 22.96 20.69 16.40
CA GLU A 213 22.42 21.77 17.24
C GLU A 213 22.08 23.02 16.42
N SER A 214 22.96 23.44 15.51
CA SER A 214 22.65 24.56 14.61
C SER A 214 21.48 24.26 13.66
N GLU A 215 21.40 23.03 13.15
CA GLU A 215 20.32 22.64 12.25
C GLU A 215 18.96 22.56 12.98
N LEU A 216 18.94 22.15 14.25
CA LEU A 216 17.74 22.18 15.08
C LEU A 216 17.22 23.61 15.29
N GLN A 217 18.11 24.59 15.47
CA GLN A 217 17.71 26.00 15.56
C GLN A 217 17.07 26.49 14.25
N TYR A 218 17.71 26.22 13.10
CA TYR A 218 17.12 26.55 11.80
C TYR A 218 15.80 25.81 11.55
N THR A 219 15.68 24.58 12.02
CA THR A 219 14.46 23.77 11.92
C THR A 219 13.31 24.39 12.72
N ASP A 220 13.57 24.97 13.90
CA ASP A 220 12.55 25.66 14.70
C ASP A 220 12.01 26.92 14.00
N ASP A 221 12.91 27.72 13.40
CA ASP A 221 12.54 28.88 12.58
C ASP A 221 11.71 28.47 11.35
N ARG A 222 12.09 27.36 10.70
CA ARG A 222 11.36 26.78 9.55
C ARG A 222 9.99 26.25 9.96
N LEU A 223 9.89 25.53 11.08
CA LEU A 223 8.62 25.07 11.64
C LEU A 223 7.69 26.24 11.98
N SER A 224 8.21 27.31 12.56
CA SER A 224 7.45 28.52 12.88
C SER A 224 6.92 29.23 11.62
N SER A 225 7.78 29.35 10.61
CA SER A 225 7.44 29.96 9.32
C SER A 225 6.40 29.14 8.55
N SER A 226 6.63 27.83 8.41
CA SER A 226 5.69 26.89 7.78
C SER A 226 4.35 26.84 8.52
N ARG A 227 4.35 26.83 9.86
CA ARG A 227 3.11 26.90 10.66
C ARG A 227 2.28 28.12 10.29
N THR A 228 2.90 29.28 10.14
CA THR A 228 2.21 30.52 9.75
C THR A 228 1.61 30.41 8.36
N GLN A 229 2.35 29.85 7.40
CA GLN A 229 1.90 29.63 6.02
C GLN A 229 0.71 28.64 5.94
N ILE A 230 0.79 27.53 6.67
CA ILE A 230 -0.29 26.52 6.75
C ILE A 230 -1.55 27.14 7.35
N ILE A 231 -1.41 27.88 8.45
CA ILE A 231 -2.56 28.57 9.09
C ILE A 231 -3.18 29.59 8.15
N ALA A 232 -2.38 30.38 7.44
CA ALA A 232 -2.87 31.34 6.45
C ALA A 232 -3.62 30.61 5.32
N LYS A 233 -3.08 29.49 4.81
CA LYS A 233 -3.74 28.69 3.78
C LYS A 233 -5.04 28.05 4.27
N ILE A 234 -5.08 27.54 5.49
CA ILE A 234 -6.32 27.07 6.14
C ILE A 234 -7.34 28.20 6.21
N GLY A 235 -6.92 29.42 6.58
CA GLY A 235 -7.79 30.60 6.63
C GLY A 235 -8.43 30.91 5.28
N ILE A 236 -7.62 31.01 4.22
CA ILE A 236 -8.08 31.27 2.84
C ILE A 236 -9.07 30.19 2.38
N ASP A 237 -8.75 28.91 2.61
CA ASP A 237 -9.61 27.81 2.18
C ASP A 237 -10.92 27.76 3.00
N THR A 238 -10.89 28.20 4.26
CA THR A 238 -12.09 28.31 5.11
C THR A 238 -13.01 29.43 4.61
N GLU A 239 -12.45 30.60 4.27
CA GLU A 239 -13.21 31.72 3.72
C GLU A 239 -13.84 31.36 2.36
N TYR A 240 -13.08 30.67 1.50
CA TYR A 240 -13.62 30.11 0.25
C TYR A 240 -14.76 29.12 0.52
N PHE A 241 -14.59 28.23 1.50
CA PHE A 241 -15.61 27.25 1.86
C PHE A 241 -16.90 27.91 2.34
N GLU A 242 -16.79 28.86 3.28
CA GLU A 242 -17.94 29.59 3.84
C GLU A 242 -18.67 30.39 2.75
N SER A 243 -17.93 31.15 1.93
CA SER A 243 -18.51 31.94 0.84
C SER A 243 -19.20 31.06 -0.21
N SER A 244 -18.58 29.94 -0.57
CA SER A 244 -19.17 28.97 -1.51
C SER A 244 -20.41 28.31 -0.92
N LEU A 245 -20.38 27.95 0.37
CA LEU A 245 -21.52 27.35 1.06
C LEU A 245 -22.71 28.30 1.05
N THR A 246 -22.52 29.57 1.42
CA THR A 246 -23.60 30.58 1.38
C THR A 246 -24.17 30.72 -0.03
N ALA A 247 -23.32 30.86 -1.05
CA ALA A 247 -23.77 30.95 -2.44
C ALA A 247 -24.56 29.71 -2.90
N TYR A 248 -24.14 28.51 -2.48
CA TYR A 248 -24.82 27.25 -2.86
C TYR A 248 -26.14 27.05 -2.12
N ILE A 249 -26.26 27.56 -0.88
CA ILE A 249 -27.55 27.61 -0.16
C ILE A 249 -28.53 28.50 -0.92
N GLU A 250 -28.10 29.71 -1.29
CA GLU A 250 -28.93 30.65 -2.06
C GLU A 250 -29.33 30.05 -3.41
N GLU A 251 -28.37 29.47 -4.14
CA GLU A 251 -28.63 28.81 -5.43
C GLU A 251 -29.64 27.66 -5.30
N ASN A 252 -29.46 26.78 -4.30
CA ASN A 252 -30.42 25.72 -4.01
C ASN A 252 -31.83 26.26 -3.70
N ASP A 253 -31.91 27.35 -2.94
CA ASP A 253 -33.19 27.96 -2.59
C ASP A 253 -33.88 28.59 -3.79
N THR A 254 -33.12 29.15 -4.74
CA THR A 254 -33.70 29.59 -6.01
C THR A 254 -34.29 28.41 -6.80
N TYR A 255 -33.62 27.27 -6.86
CA TYR A 255 -34.12 26.06 -7.53
C TYR A 255 -35.35 25.47 -6.86
N ALA A 256 -35.42 25.53 -5.53
CA ALA A 256 -36.59 25.08 -4.76
C ALA A 256 -37.81 25.99 -4.95
N GLN A 257 -37.60 27.27 -5.28
CA GLN A 257 -38.66 28.25 -5.48
C GLN A 257 -39.21 28.29 -6.92
N VAL A 258 -38.58 27.61 -7.88
CA VAL A 258 -39.11 27.55 -9.25
C VAL A 258 -40.38 26.69 -9.26
N GLY A 259 -41.53 27.33 -9.51
CA GLY A 259 -42.83 26.68 -9.62
C GLY A 259 -43.21 26.23 -11.04
N ASP A 260 -42.32 26.42 -12.02
CA ASP A 260 -42.59 26.16 -13.43
C ASP A 260 -41.94 24.85 -13.91
N VAL A 261 -42.78 23.89 -14.30
CA VAL A 261 -42.39 22.57 -14.78
C VAL A 261 -41.71 22.63 -16.15
N GLU A 262 -41.99 23.64 -16.97
CA GLU A 262 -41.41 23.77 -18.32
C GLU A 262 -39.90 24.00 -18.28
N ARG A 263 -39.39 24.55 -17.17
CA ARG A 263 -37.95 24.80 -16.94
C ARG A 263 -37.15 23.56 -16.53
N ALA A 264 -37.78 22.38 -16.45
CA ALA A 264 -37.13 21.15 -16.01
C ALA A 264 -35.83 20.79 -16.78
N PRO A 265 -35.72 20.96 -18.12
CA PRO A 265 -34.48 20.68 -18.84
C PRO A 265 -33.30 21.55 -18.37
N ASP A 266 -33.52 22.85 -18.21
CA ASP A 266 -32.49 23.78 -17.76
C ASP A 266 -32.10 23.51 -16.31
N LEU A 267 -33.10 23.31 -15.44
CA LEU A 267 -32.88 23.06 -14.02
C LEU A 267 -32.18 21.73 -13.77
N LYS A 268 -32.45 20.69 -14.56
CA LYS A 268 -31.73 19.42 -14.50
C LYS A 268 -30.22 19.62 -14.70
N VAL A 269 -29.82 20.41 -15.70
CA VAL A 269 -28.39 20.70 -15.96
C VAL A 269 -27.78 21.52 -14.82
N GLN A 270 -28.53 22.50 -14.31
CA GLN A 270 -28.09 23.36 -13.20
C GLN A 270 -27.88 22.57 -11.90
N VAL A 271 -28.82 21.69 -11.52
CA VAL A 271 -28.65 20.84 -10.32
C VAL A 271 -27.49 19.86 -10.48
N GLU A 272 -27.27 19.28 -11.67
CA GLU A 272 -26.09 18.43 -11.90
C GLU A 272 -24.77 19.21 -11.78
N SER A 273 -24.73 20.46 -12.26
CA SER A 273 -23.58 21.34 -12.06
C SER A 273 -23.35 21.66 -10.57
N LEU A 274 -24.41 21.98 -9.84
CA LEU A 274 -24.35 22.25 -8.41
C LEU A 274 -23.91 21.02 -7.61
N ARG A 275 -24.34 19.82 -8.00
CA ARG A 275 -23.91 18.55 -7.39
C ARG A 275 -22.39 18.39 -7.46
N VAL A 276 -21.81 18.56 -8.64
CA VAL A 276 -20.35 18.45 -8.85
C VAL A 276 -19.60 19.47 -7.97
N ARG A 277 -20.09 20.70 -7.90
CA ARG A 277 -19.50 21.76 -7.06
C ARG A 277 -19.64 21.48 -5.56
N LEU A 278 -20.76 20.92 -5.12
CA LEU A 278 -21.00 20.51 -3.72
C LEU A 278 -20.08 19.35 -3.32
N ASP A 279 -19.91 18.35 -4.18
CA ASP A 279 -18.99 17.25 -3.92
C ASP A 279 -17.55 17.77 -3.79
N LYS A 280 -17.13 18.73 -4.64
CA LYS A 280 -15.83 19.40 -4.53
C LYS A 280 -15.70 20.20 -3.23
N LEU A 281 -16.74 20.93 -2.83
CA LEU A 281 -16.77 21.69 -1.59
C LEU A 281 -16.63 20.78 -0.37
N ASN A 282 -17.29 19.61 -0.40
CA ASN A 282 -17.18 18.59 0.66
C ASN A 282 -15.77 18.01 0.77
N GLU A 283 -15.07 17.78 -0.36
CA GLU A 283 -13.65 17.40 -0.35
C GLU A 283 -12.76 18.48 0.29
N VAL A 284 -12.99 19.74 -0.06
CA VAL A 284 -12.28 20.89 0.53
C VAL A 284 -12.51 20.93 2.05
N GLY A 285 -13.76 20.78 2.49
CA GLY A 285 -14.11 20.73 3.92
C GLY A 285 -13.39 19.59 4.66
N ARG A 286 -13.30 18.39 4.05
CA ARG A 286 -12.55 17.25 4.60
C ARG A 286 -11.06 17.57 4.74
N SER A 287 -10.45 18.13 3.70
CA SER A 287 -9.03 18.48 3.70
C SER A 287 -8.70 19.56 4.74
N ILE A 288 -9.54 20.59 4.88
CA ILE A 288 -9.39 21.60 5.94
C ILE A 288 -9.49 20.95 7.32
N LYS A 289 -10.48 20.09 7.56
CA LYS A 289 -10.67 19.39 8.85
C LYS A 289 -9.43 18.57 9.23
N GLU A 290 -8.85 17.86 8.28
CA GLU A 290 -7.63 17.09 8.48
C GLU A 290 -6.44 18.00 8.85
N ARG A 291 -6.18 19.05 8.06
CA ARG A 291 -5.07 19.99 8.34
C ARG A 291 -5.25 20.70 9.68
N VAL A 292 -6.47 21.13 10.02
CA VAL A 292 -6.80 21.73 11.33
C VAL A 292 -6.48 20.75 12.47
N SER A 293 -6.83 19.47 12.31
CA SER A 293 -6.54 18.43 13.29
C SER A 293 -5.04 18.19 13.45
N LEU A 294 -4.29 18.09 12.35
CA LEU A 294 -2.84 17.91 12.37
C LEU A 294 -2.12 19.08 13.05
N MET A 295 -2.65 20.30 12.89
CA MET A 295 -2.10 21.51 13.50
C MET A 295 -2.53 21.74 14.95
N GLY A 296 -3.38 20.86 15.51
CA GLY A 296 -3.93 20.97 16.86
C GLY A 296 -4.87 22.17 17.04
N LEU A 297 -5.52 22.62 15.96
CA LEU A 297 -6.41 23.76 15.95
C LEU A 297 -7.87 23.32 16.17
N LYS A 298 -8.71 24.24 16.66
CA LYS A 298 -10.15 24.00 16.78
C LYS A 298 -10.82 24.13 15.41
N ASN A 299 -11.57 23.11 15.01
CA ASN A 299 -12.38 23.18 13.80
C ASN A 299 -13.54 24.17 13.97
N LYS A 300 -13.66 25.10 13.02
CA LYS A 300 -14.70 26.14 12.97
C LYS A 300 -15.60 26.03 11.74
N LEU A 301 -15.37 25.04 10.86
CA LEU A 301 -16.17 24.89 9.65
C LEU A 301 -17.66 24.66 9.97
N PRO A 302 -18.58 25.28 9.22
CA PRO A 302 -20.02 25.08 9.36
C PRO A 302 -20.48 23.76 8.74
N LEU A 303 -20.00 22.63 9.28
CA LEU A 303 -20.29 21.29 8.76
C LEU A 303 -21.77 20.92 8.88
N VAL A 304 -22.44 21.40 9.92
CA VAL A 304 -23.89 21.17 10.12
C VAL A 304 -24.71 21.84 9.02
N GLU A 305 -24.32 23.05 8.61
CA GLU A 305 -24.99 23.78 7.52
C GLU A 305 -24.75 23.10 6.16
N LEU A 306 -23.55 22.56 5.94
CA LEU A 306 -23.27 21.74 4.75
C LEU A 306 -24.13 20.47 4.74
N GLU A 307 -24.25 19.77 5.86
CA GLU A 307 -25.09 18.57 5.96
C GLU A 307 -26.58 18.88 5.73
N ASP A 308 -27.10 19.97 6.29
CA ASP A 308 -28.46 20.46 6.01
C ASP A 308 -28.65 20.77 4.52
N LEU A 309 -27.71 21.49 3.92
CA LEU A 309 -27.74 21.80 2.49
C LEU A 309 -27.75 20.53 1.64
N LEU A 310 -26.91 19.53 1.94
CA LEU A 310 -26.86 18.29 1.17
C LEU A 310 -28.20 17.53 1.20
N VAL A 311 -28.87 17.51 2.36
CA VAL A 311 -30.20 16.90 2.50
C VAL A 311 -31.26 17.68 1.71
N ARG A 312 -31.27 19.01 1.82
CA ARG A 312 -32.20 19.88 1.09
C ARG A 312 -31.97 19.80 -0.42
N PHE A 313 -30.73 19.90 -0.84
CA PHE A 313 -30.32 19.81 -2.24
C PHE A 313 -30.64 18.43 -2.84
N GLY A 314 -30.45 17.33 -2.11
CA GLY A 314 -30.83 16.00 -2.58
C GLY A 314 -32.30 15.90 -2.98
N ARG A 315 -33.20 16.61 -2.29
CA ARG A 315 -34.62 16.67 -2.66
C ARG A 315 -34.87 17.50 -3.91
N VAL A 316 -34.20 18.65 -4.04
CA VAL A 316 -34.30 19.53 -5.22
C VAL A 316 -33.73 18.85 -6.46
N GLU A 317 -32.59 18.16 -6.32
CA GLU A 317 -31.97 17.36 -7.37
C GLU A 317 -32.90 16.24 -7.84
N MET A 318 -33.49 15.49 -6.89
CA MET A 318 -34.44 14.42 -7.19
C MET A 318 -35.67 14.97 -7.91
N LEU A 319 -36.22 16.11 -7.47
CA LEU A 319 -37.37 16.77 -8.10
C LEU A 319 -37.10 17.11 -9.57
N TRP A 320 -36.02 17.82 -9.87
CA TRP A 320 -35.77 18.31 -11.22
C TRP A 320 -35.28 17.21 -12.17
N LYS A 321 -34.56 16.20 -11.69
CA LYS A 321 -34.23 15.00 -12.47
C LYS A 321 -35.50 14.20 -12.80
N TYR A 322 -36.39 14.02 -11.83
CA TYR A 322 -37.68 13.39 -12.04
C TYR A 322 -38.54 14.15 -13.05
N ALA A 323 -38.71 15.46 -12.86
CA ALA A 323 -39.49 16.31 -13.76
C ALA A 323 -38.98 16.24 -15.21
N PHE A 324 -37.66 16.29 -15.40
CA PHE A 324 -37.05 16.14 -16.72
C PHE A 324 -37.27 14.74 -17.29
N SER A 325 -36.98 13.68 -16.51
CA SER A 325 -37.15 12.28 -16.94
C SER A 325 -38.58 12.01 -17.40
N GLN A 326 -39.58 12.33 -16.56
CA GLN A 326 -40.99 12.13 -16.88
C GLN A 326 -41.37 12.80 -18.19
N ARG A 327 -41.05 14.09 -18.35
CA ARG A 327 -41.37 14.84 -19.57
C ARG A 327 -40.66 14.28 -20.79
N HIS A 328 -39.37 13.99 -20.67
CA HIS A 328 -38.57 13.51 -21.78
C HIS A 328 -39.06 12.15 -22.27
N HIS A 329 -39.32 11.21 -21.35
CA HIS A 329 -39.82 9.88 -21.69
C HIS A 329 -41.25 9.94 -22.23
N ILE A 330 -42.18 10.67 -21.60
CA ILE A 330 -43.55 10.83 -22.12
C ILE A 330 -43.51 11.45 -23.53
N ALA A 331 -42.73 12.51 -23.74
CA ALA A 331 -42.60 13.13 -25.06
C ALA A 331 -41.99 12.16 -26.09
N THR A 332 -41.01 11.34 -25.69
CA THR A 332 -40.39 10.33 -26.55
C THR A 332 -41.40 9.27 -26.92
N TRP A 333 -42.06 8.64 -25.95
CA TRP A 333 -43.06 7.61 -26.17
C TRP A 333 -44.23 8.10 -27.03
N LEU A 334 -44.74 9.31 -26.78
CA LEU A 334 -45.80 9.92 -27.59
C LEU A 334 -45.41 10.12 -29.06
N ASN A 335 -44.12 10.33 -29.35
CA ASN A 335 -43.62 10.57 -30.71
C ASN A 335 -43.05 9.31 -31.39
N SER A 336 -42.88 8.21 -30.66
CA SER A 336 -42.51 6.90 -31.20
C SER A 336 -43.68 6.22 -31.90
N TYR A 337 -43.37 5.38 -32.89
CA TYR A 337 -44.35 4.48 -33.49
C TYR A 337 -44.81 3.45 -32.47
N PHE A 338 -46.08 3.07 -32.54
CA PHE A 338 -46.69 2.16 -31.58
C PHE A 338 -45.97 0.79 -31.53
N VAL A 339 -45.50 0.29 -32.67
CA VAL A 339 -44.79 -1.01 -32.76
C VAL A 339 -43.44 -1.01 -32.06
N ASP A 340 -42.79 0.15 -31.96
CA ASP A 340 -41.45 0.28 -31.35
C ASP A 340 -41.52 0.45 -29.83
N LEU A 341 -42.73 0.57 -29.26
CA LEU A 341 -42.91 0.72 -27.83
C LEU A 341 -42.69 -0.59 -27.07
N ASP A 342 -41.90 -0.47 -26.01
CA ASP A 342 -41.70 -1.49 -25.00
C ASP A 342 -42.62 -1.22 -23.81
N ALA A 343 -43.75 -1.93 -23.77
CA ALA A 343 -44.76 -1.73 -22.74
C ALA A 343 -44.29 -2.15 -21.34
N GLU A 344 -43.42 -3.15 -21.21
CA GLU A 344 -42.90 -3.61 -19.91
C GLU A 344 -42.03 -2.52 -19.29
N ASN A 345 -41.05 -2.02 -20.05
CA ASN A 345 -40.18 -0.93 -19.61
C ASN A 345 -40.97 0.35 -19.26
N MET A 346 -41.98 0.68 -20.06
CA MET A 346 -42.86 1.83 -19.76
C MET A 346 -43.59 1.65 -18.43
N ILE A 347 -44.10 0.44 -18.13
CA ILE A 347 -44.76 0.15 -16.84
C ILE A 347 -43.77 0.30 -15.70
N ASP A 348 -42.59 -0.33 -15.80
CA ASP A 348 -41.55 -0.27 -14.77
C ASP A 348 -41.16 1.18 -14.48
N THR A 349 -40.89 1.96 -15.52
CA THR A 349 -40.56 3.39 -15.41
C THR A 349 -41.69 4.20 -14.73
N VAL A 350 -42.95 3.96 -15.09
CA VAL A 350 -44.11 4.63 -14.45
C VAL A 350 -44.23 4.21 -12.98
N THR A 351 -43.94 2.96 -12.62
CA THR A 351 -43.95 2.52 -11.22
C THR A 351 -42.84 3.19 -10.41
N GLU A 352 -41.64 3.33 -10.97
CA GLU A 352 -40.52 4.06 -10.35
C GLU A 352 -40.88 5.53 -10.13
N TRP A 353 -41.48 6.18 -11.12
CA TRP A 353 -41.97 7.55 -11.03
C TRP A 353 -43.01 7.72 -9.93
N ARG A 354 -43.96 6.80 -9.77
CA ARG A 354 -44.93 6.84 -8.66
C ARG A 354 -44.27 6.74 -7.30
N GLN A 355 -43.27 5.87 -7.15
CA GLN A 355 -42.49 5.76 -5.91
C GLN A 355 -41.72 7.04 -5.61
N THR A 356 -41.05 7.60 -6.63
CA THR A 356 -40.30 8.86 -6.58
C THR A 356 -41.21 10.01 -6.17
N LEU A 357 -42.38 10.13 -6.79
CA LEU A 357 -43.37 11.17 -6.49
C LEU A 357 -43.91 11.06 -5.05
N LYS A 358 -44.13 9.84 -4.55
CA LYS A 358 -44.52 9.61 -3.14
C LYS A 358 -43.43 10.08 -2.17
N ILE A 359 -42.17 9.78 -2.45
CA ILE A 359 -41.02 10.21 -1.63
C ILE A 359 -40.92 11.74 -1.63
N LEU A 360 -41.01 12.38 -2.81
CA LEU A 360 -40.92 13.82 -2.96
C LEU A 360 -42.07 14.54 -2.23
N ARG A 361 -43.32 14.09 -2.38
CA ARG A 361 -44.46 14.64 -1.65
C ARG A 361 -44.32 14.51 -0.13
N GLY A 362 -43.71 13.43 0.35
CA GLY A 362 -43.49 13.20 1.79
C GLY A 362 -42.57 14.22 2.48
N GLY A 363 -41.84 15.06 1.75
CA GLY A 363 -41.00 16.09 2.38
C GLY A 363 -40.88 17.40 1.64
N VAL A 364 -41.89 17.73 0.83
CA VAL A 364 -42.13 19.07 0.31
C VAL A 364 -43.38 19.61 0.98
N LYS A 365 -43.34 20.86 1.46
CA LYS A 365 -44.50 21.49 2.12
C LYS A 365 -45.57 21.82 1.08
N GLU A 366 -46.85 21.62 1.44
CA GLU A 366 -47.99 21.84 0.54
C GLU A 366 -48.07 23.27 -0.02
N ASP A 367 -47.68 24.27 0.77
CA ASP A 367 -47.71 25.68 0.36
C ASP A 367 -46.49 26.13 -0.47
N SER A 368 -45.57 25.21 -0.81
CA SER A 368 -44.34 25.56 -1.52
C SER A 368 -44.50 25.50 -3.05
N PRO A 369 -43.74 26.30 -3.83
CA PRO A 369 -43.74 26.21 -5.29
C PRO A 369 -43.43 24.79 -5.82
N GLY A 370 -42.55 24.06 -5.13
CA GLY A 370 -42.24 22.66 -5.45
C GLY A 370 -43.44 21.72 -5.31
N TRP A 371 -44.41 22.01 -4.42
CA TRP A 371 -45.65 21.24 -4.34
C TRP A 371 -46.56 21.47 -5.56
N GLY A 372 -46.59 22.70 -6.07
CA GLY A 372 -47.26 23.03 -7.33
C GLY A 372 -46.69 22.22 -8.49
N VAL A 373 -45.35 22.19 -8.62
CA VAL A 373 -44.65 21.35 -9.61
C VAL A 373 -45.01 19.88 -9.46
N LEU A 374 -44.96 19.34 -8.24
CA LEU A 374 -45.32 17.94 -7.98
C LEU A 374 -46.78 17.63 -8.31
N THR A 375 -47.68 18.58 -8.11
CA THR A 375 -49.11 18.42 -8.45
C THR A 375 -49.29 18.34 -9.96
N VAL A 376 -48.66 19.23 -10.72
CA VAL A 376 -48.68 19.17 -12.19
C VAL A 376 -48.08 17.86 -12.71
N LEU A 377 -46.93 17.44 -12.16
CA LEU A 377 -46.30 16.17 -12.55
C LEU A 377 -47.16 14.96 -12.19
N SER A 378 -47.85 15.00 -11.06
CA SER A 378 -48.81 13.97 -10.63
C SER A 378 -49.98 13.88 -11.60
N ASP A 379 -50.60 15.01 -11.95
CA ASP A 379 -51.74 15.05 -12.88
C ASP A 379 -51.32 14.57 -14.28
N GLN A 380 -50.12 14.95 -14.74
CA GLN A 380 -49.54 14.45 -15.99
C GLN A 380 -49.29 12.93 -15.94
N LEU A 381 -48.78 12.42 -14.81
CA LEU A 381 -48.53 11.00 -14.63
C LEU A 381 -49.83 10.20 -14.58
N ASP A 382 -50.85 10.72 -13.89
CA ASP A 382 -52.16 10.08 -13.78
C ASP A 382 -52.88 10.10 -15.12
N GLY A 383 -52.83 11.22 -15.86
CA GLY A 383 -53.35 11.30 -17.23
C GLY A 383 -52.69 10.29 -18.17
N PHE A 384 -51.35 10.20 -18.16
CA PHE A 384 -50.62 9.23 -18.97
C PHE A 384 -50.88 7.78 -18.54
N SER A 385 -50.99 7.53 -17.22
CA SER A 385 -51.24 6.20 -16.64
C SER A 385 -52.56 5.58 -17.07
N ARG A 386 -53.56 6.38 -17.47
CA ARG A 386 -54.85 5.86 -17.96
C ARG A 386 -54.66 5.05 -19.24
N TYR A 387 -53.83 5.56 -20.14
CA TYR A 387 -53.54 4.91 -21.42
C TYR A 387 -52.57 3.73 -21.29
N MET A 388 -51.71 3.73 -20.26
CA MET A 388 -50.70 2.70 -20.03
C MET A 388 -51.25 1.27 -20.01
N ARG A 389 -52.44 1.07 -19.39
CA ARG A 389 -53.07 -0.26 -19.36
C ARG A 389 -53.48 -0.72 -20.76
N VAL A 390 -54.07 0.16 -21.56
CA VAL A 390 -54.51 -0.16 -22.92
C VAL A 390 -53.31 -0.40 -23.83
N ILE A 391 -52.26 0.42 -23.72
CA ILE A 391 -51.01 0.27 -24.47
C ILE A 391 -50.38 -1.10 -24.18
N SER A 392 -50.31 -1.50 -22.91
CA SER A 392 -49.78 -2.80 -22.51
C SER A 392 -50.57 -3.96 -23.08
N CYS A 393 -51.91 -3.88 -23.04
CA CYS A 393 -52.78 -4.89 -23.64
C CYS A 393 -52.61 -5.00 -25.16
N LEU A 394 -52.58 -3.87 -25.87
CA LEU A 394 -52.37 -3.84 -27.32
C LEU A 394 -50.95 -4.27 -27.74
N ARG A 395 -49.98 -4.22 -26.82
CA ARG A 395 -48.61 -4.72 -27.01
C ARG A 395 -48.40 -6.14 -26.47
N ASN A 396 -49.47 -6.81 -26.04
CA ASN A 396 -49.39 -8.17 -25.57
C ASN A 396 -48.95 -9.12 -26.72
N PRO A 397 -47.81 -9.83 -26.58
CA PRO A 397 -47.32 -10.73 -27.63
C PRO A 397 -48.20 -11.96 -27.85
N ALA A 398 -49.13 -12.26 -26.94
CA ALA A 398 -50.09 -13.35 -27.10
C ALA A 398 -51.22 -13.04 -28.10
N LEU A 399 -51.40 -11.77 -28.48
CA LEU A 399 -52.40 -11.37 -29.47
C LEU A 399 -52.05 -11.93 -30.86
N ARG A 400 -53.05 -12.53 -31.53
CA ARG A 400 -52.95 -13.17 -32.85
C ARG A 400 -53.94 -12.53 -33.80
N GLU A 401 -53.93 -12.94 -35.07
CA GLU A 401 -54.81 -12.38 -36.11
C GLU A 401 -56.29 -12.37 -35.68
N ASP A 402 -56.81 -13.47 -35.11
CA ASP A 402 -58.20 -13.55 -34.64
C ASP A 402 -58.52 -12.53 -33.53
N HIS A 403 -57.63 -12.40 -32.55
CA HIS A 403 -57.75 -11.39 -31.48
C HIS A 403 -57.72 -9.96 -32.05
N TRP A 404 -56.84 -9.72 -33.03
CA TRP A 404 -56.75 -8.43 -33.70
C TRP A 404 -57.98 -8.14 -34.55
N GLU A 405 -58.63 -9.13 -35.15
CA GLU A 405 -59.92 -8.94 -35.83
C GLU A 405 -61.02 -8.52 -34.86
N GLU A 406 -61.07 -9.11 -33.66
CA GLU A 406 -62.02 -8.73 -32.62
C GLU A 406 -61.79 -7.30 -32.13
N ILE A 407 -60.54 -6.95 -31.85
CA ILE A 407 -60.15 -5.57 -31.50
C ILE A 407 -60.50 -4.63 -32.66
N SER A 408 -60.19 -4.99 -33.91
CA SER A 408 -60.45 -4.15 -35.09
C SER A 408 -61.93 -3.88 -35.31
N LYS A 409 -62.82 -4.85 -35.01
CA LYS A 409 -64.28 -4.66 -35.11
C LYS A 409 -64.80 -3.58 -34.16
N VAL A 410 -64.13 -3.40 -33.03
CA VAL A 410 -64.53 -2.45 -31.97
C VAL A 410 -63.83 -1.11 -32.15
N VAL A 411 -62.54 -1.12 -32.45
CA VAL A 411 -61.72 0.09 -32.62
C VAL A 411 -61.91 0.73 -34.00
N GLY A 412 -62.34 -0.05 -35.00
CA GLY A 412 -62.50 0.41 -36.38
C GLY A 412 -61.18 0.61 -37.12
N LEU A 413 -60.05 0.16 -36.54
CA LEU A 413 -58.71 0.22 -37.13
C LEU A 413 -58.10 -1.17 -37.17
N SER A 414 -57.43 -1.50 -38.27
CA SER A 414 -56.69 -2.76 -38.39
C SER A 414 -55.37 -2.70 -37.61
N TYR A 415 -54.76 -3.87 -37.36
CA TYR A 415 -53.41 -3.94 -36.78
C TYR A 415 -52.40 -3.13 -37.61
N SER A 416 -52.44 -3.22 -38.95
CA SER A 416 -51.54 -2.46 -39.82
C SER A 416 -51.72 -0.95 -39.69
N ASP A 417 -52.95 -0.49 -39.46
CA ASP A 417 -53.22 0.93 -39.24
C ASP A 417 -52.62 1.36 -37.90
N ILE A 418 -52.92 0.63 -36.81
CA ILE A 418 -52.40 0.92 -35.46
C ILE A 418 -50.86 0.86 -35.42
N ALA A 419 -50.27 -0.10 -36.12
CA ALA A 419 -48.83 -0.27 -36.22
C ALA A 419 -48.13 0.94 -36.85
N GLY A 420 -48.78 1.58 -37.84
CA GLY A 420 -48.26 2.77 -38.52
C GLY A 420 -48.43 4.08 -37.75
N LEU A 421 -49.24 4.08 -36.69
CA LEU A 421 -49.53 5.28 -35.91
C LEU A 421 -48.46 5.55 -34.86
N LYS A 422 -48.26 6.83 -34.58
CA LYS A 422 -47.54 7.26 -33.37
C LYS A 422 -48.43 7.15 -32.16
N LEU A 423 -47.84 6.94 -30.98
CA LEU A 423 -48.64 6.80 -29.76
C LEU A 423 -49.56 8.00 -29.49
N LYS A 424 -49.11 9.22 -29.79
CA LYS A 424 -49.95 10.43 -29.65
C LYS A 424 -51.21 10.41 -30.53
N GLU A 425 -51.13 9.80 -31.71
CA GLU A 425 -52.25 9.67 -32.64
C GLU A 425 -53.22 8.62 -32.12
N LEU A 426 -52.68 7.52 -31.57
CA LEU A 426 -53.47 6.47 -30.95
C LEU A 426 -54.19 6.97 -29.68
N VAL A 427 -53.51 7.74 -28.82
CA VAL A 427 -54.11 8.33 -27.61
C VAL A 427 -55.22 9.33 -27.96
N ALA A 428 -55.11 10.04 -29.08
CA ALA A 428 -56.14 10.98 -29.55
C ALA A 428 -57.45 10.30 -29.99
N LEU A 429 -57.46 8.98 -30.18
CA LEU A 429 -58.66 8.19 -30.51
C LEU A 429 -59.49 7.81 -29.27
N ASP A 430 -59.16 8.37 -28.11
CA ASP A 430 -59.86 8.18 -26.84
C ASP A 430 -59.97 6.70 -26.43
N LEU A 431 -58.79 6.06 -26.31
CA LEU A 431 -58.62 4.64 -25.98
C LEU A 431 -59.32 4.20 -24.68
N GLU A 432 -59.77 5.14 -23.85
CA GLU A 432 -60.54 4.85 -22.63
C GLU A 432 -61.88 4.17 -22.95
N LEU A 433 -62.54 4.53 -24.07
CA LEU A 433 -63.86 3.99 -24.43
C LEU A 433 -63.82 2.51 -24.80
N ILE A 434 -62.67 2.03 -25.25
CA ILE A 434 -62.43 0.65 -25.71
C ILE A 434 -61.61 -0.16 -24.70
N GLN A 435 -61.24 0.44 -23.57
CA GLN A 435 -60.30 -0.11 -22.60
C GLN A 435 -60.74 -1.48 -22.08
N ASP A 436 -62.00 -1.61 -21.64
CA ASP A 436 -62.50 -2.85 -21.03
C ASP A 436 -62.50 -4.01 -22.04
N ILE A 437 -62.86 -3.73 -23.29
CA ILE A 437 -62.88 -4.75 -24.35
C ILE A 437 -61.46 -5.20 -24.70
N VAL A 438 -60.54 -4.25 -24.88
CA VAL A 438 -59.14 -4.55 -25.18
C VAL A 438 -58.48 -5.32 -24.02
N LEU A 439 -58.83 -4.99 -22.77
CA LEU A 439 -58.39 -5.73 -21.59
C LEU A 439 -58.89 -7.17 -21.61
N ASP A 440 -60.17 -7.40 -21.88
CA ASP A 440 -60.76 -8.73 -21.94
C ASP A 440 -60.13 -9.59 -23.04
N VAL A 441 -60.03 -9.06 -24.27
CA VAL A 441 -59.41 -9.78 -25.40
C VAL A 441 -57.92 -10.06 -25.13
N SER A 442 -57.19 -9.10 -24.58
CA SER A 442 -55.79 -9.31 -24.20
C SER A 442 -55.63 -10.32 -23.07
N PHE A 443 -56.57 -10.36 -22.12
CA PHE A 443 -56.56 -11.36 -21.05
C PHE A 443 -56.84 -12.76 -21.61
N GLU A 444 -57.84 -12.89 -22.48
CA GLU A 444 -58.16 -14.14 -23.17
C GLU A 444 -56.97 -14.62 -24.00
N ALA A 445 -56.34 -13.76 -24.79
CA ALA A 445 -55.14 -14.11 -25.56
C ALA A 445 -53.99 -14.63 -24.68
N THR A 446 -53.71 -13.96 -23.55
CA THR A 446 -52.70 -14.42 -22.59
C THR A 446 -53.06 -15.78 -22.00
N LEU A 447 -54.33 -15.99 -21.65
CA LEU A 447 -54.82 -17.26 -21.14
C LEU A 447 -54.67 -18.35 -22.20
N GLU A 448 -55.11 -18.11 -23.43
CA GLU A 448 -54.96 -19.03 -24.56
C GLU A 448 -53.50 -19.43 -24.76
N TYR A 449 -52.58 -18.47 -24.80
CA TYR A 449 -51.16 -18.75 -24.97
C TYR A 449 -50.61 -19.62 -23.82
N ARG A 450 -51.01 -19.33 -22.58
CA ARG A 450 -50.62 -20.14 -21.41
C ARG A 450 -51.12 -21.57 -21.54
N LEU A 451 -52.41 -21.74 -21.84
CA LEU A 451 -53.04 -23.06 -21.96
C LEU A 451 -52.43 -23.86 -23.13
N GLU A 452 -52.15 -23.22 -24.26
CA GLU A 452 -51.46 -23.85 -25.39
C GLU A 452 -50.03 -24.26 -25.04
N SER A 453 -49.28 -23.41 -24.34
CA SER A 453 -47.92 -23.75 -23.90
C SER A 453 -47.92 -24.92 -22.92
N GLU A 454 -48.91 -25.01 -22.03
CA GLU A 454 -49.09 -26.15 -21.14
C GLU A 454 -49.43 -27.42 -21.91
N LEU A 455 -50.33 -27.35 -22.89
CA LEU A 455 -50.67 -28.48 -23.76
C LEU A 455 -49.48 -28.94 -24.62
N GLU A 456 -48.71 -28.02 -25.18
CA GLU A 456 -47.50 -28.34 -25.95
C GLU A 456 -46.43 -29.01 -25.06
N LYS A 457 -46.27 -28.54 -23.81
CA LYS A 457 -45.38 -29.21 -22.83
C LYS A 457 -45.84 -30.64 -22.56
N MET A 458 -47.13 -30.86 -22.30
CA MET A 458 -47.68 -32.21 -22.08
C MET A 458 -47.47 -33.11 -23.31
N GLN A 459 -47.72 -32.59 -24.52
CA GLN A 459 -47.47 -33.31 -25.77
C GLN A 459 -45.99 -33.68 -25.96
N LYS A 460 -45.08 -32.76 -25.66
CA LYS A 460 -43.64 -33.00 -25.78
C LYS A 460 -43.14 -34.01 -24.74
N GLU A 461 -43.65 -33.94 -23.51
CA GLU A 461 -43.34 -34.89 -22.44
C GLU A 461 -43.83 -36.31 -22.76
N LEU A 462 -45.02 -36.45 -23.39
CA LEU A 462 -45.52 -37.73 -23.89
C LEU A 462 -44.76 -38.22 -25.14
N GLY A 463 -44.49 -37.34 -26.09
CA GLY A 463 -43.78 -37.68 -27.33
C GLY A 463 -42.33 -38.11 -27.11
N GLY A 464 -41.72 -37.72 -25.99
CA GLY A 464 -40.39 -38.18 -25.57
C GLY A 464 -40.36 -39.57 -24.94
N ARG A 465 -41.51 -40.25 -24.79
CA ARG A 465 -41.59 -41.61 -24.23
C ARG A 465 -41.43 -42.66 -25.31
N GLU A 466 -40.46 -43.55 -25.12
CA GLU A 466 -40.22 -44.69 -26.00
C GLU A 466 -40.76 -45.98 -25.37
N PHE A 467 -41.55 -46.71 -26.14
CA PHE A 467 -42.03 -48.04 -25.76
C PHE A 467 -41.41 -49.08 -26.70
N SER A 468 -40.83 -50.15 -26.15
CA SER A 468 -40.33 -51.27 -26.92
C SER A 468 -41.41 -52.33 -27.09
N VAL A 469 -41.66 -52.80 -28.32
CA VAL A 469 -42.59 -53.91 -28.54
C VAL A 469 -41.79 -55.21 -28.54
N VAL A 470 -42.09 -56.09 -27.59
CA VAL A 470 -41.46 -57.41 -27.47
C VAL A 470 -42.46 -58.48 -27.86
N GLN A 471 -42.08 -59.37 -28.77
CA GLN A 471 -42.91 -60.49 -29.17
C GLN A 471 -42.61 -61.72 -28.30
N PHE A 472 -43.65 -62.27 -27.68
CA PHE A 472 -43.54 -63.52 -26.93
C PHE A 472 -44.60 -64.52 -27.40
N ARG A 473 -44.13 -65.61 -28.03
CA ARG A 473 -44.95 -66.61 -28.72
C ARG A 473 -45.83 -65.96 -29.81
N GLU A 474 -47.15 -66.12 -29.72
CA GLU A 474 -48.13 -65.55 -30.66
C GLU A 474 -48.55 -64.12 -30.27
N PHE A 475 -48.14 -63.62 -29.10
CA PHE A 475 -48.58 -62.33 -28.57
C PHE A 475 -47.48 -61.26 -28.71
N ARG A 476 -47.87 -60.02 -28.98
CA ARG A 476 -47.01 -58.84 -28.93
C ARG A 476 -47.29 -58.09 -27.64
N PHE A 477 -46.26 -57.85 -26.84
CA PHE A 477 -46.30 -57.09 -25.59
C PHE A 477 -45.63 -55.74 -25.79
N VAL A 478 -46.17 -54.71 -25.16
CA VAL A 478 -45.52 -53.40 -25.06
C VAL A 478 -44.74 -53.39 -23.75
N GLU A 479 -43.43 -53.27 -23.84
CA GLU A 479 -42.50 -53.11 -22.72
C GLU A 479 -42.12 -51.62 -22.63
N GLY A 480 -42.22 -51.05 -21.44
CA GLY A 480 -41.79 -49.69 -21.15
C GLY A 480 -41.05 -49.68 -19.82
N ARG A 481 -40.12 -48.74 -19.66
CA ARG A 481 -39.54 -48.44 -18.33
C ARG A 481 -40.54 -47.58 -17.55
N ASP A 482 -40.74 -47.92 -16.27
CA ASP A 482 -41.60 -47.19 -15.32
C ASP A 482 -43.04 -46.95 -15.82
N LEU A 483 -43.72 -48.02 -16.26
CA LEU A 483 -45.12 -47.95 -16.72
C LEU A 483 -46.07 -47.34 -15.68
N ASP A 484 -45.88 -47.63 -14.38
CA ASP A 484 -46.69 -47.05 -13.31
C ASP A 484 -46.57 -45.51 -13.28
N ALA A 485 -45.35 -44.98 -13.45
CA ALA A 485 -45.14 -43.53 -13.52
C ALA A 485 -45.73 -42.89 -14.79
N VAL A 486 -45.82 -43.65 -15.89
CA VAL A 486 -46.51 -43.21 -17.12
C VAL A 486 -48.02 -43.17 -16.90
N PHE A 487 -48.60 -44.16 -16.22
CA PHE A 487 -50.03 -44.16 -15.88
C PHE A 487 -50.38 -43.02 -14.92
N ASP A 488 -49.60 -42.81 -13.86
CA ASP A 488 -49.79 -41.69 -12.93
C ASP A 488 -49.73 -40.33 -13.67
N MET A 489 -48.80 -40.18 -14.61
CA MET A 489 -48.67 -38.98 -15.44
C MET A 489 -49.89 -38.79 -16.37
N LEU A 490 -50.38 -39.85 -17.01
CA LEU A 490 -51.54 -39.78 -17.88
C LEU A 490 -52.79 -39.42 -17.09
N ASP A 491 -52.99 -40.02 -15.91
CA ASP A 491 -54.10 -39.68 -15.01
C ASP A 491 -54.01 -38.22 -14.57
N GLU A 492 -52.81 -37.74 -14.22
CA GLU A 492 -52.59 -36.34 -13.89
C GLU A 492 -52.90 -35.40 -15.07
N TYR A 493 -52.44 -35.73 -16.28
CA TYR A 493 -52.74 -34.94 -17.48
C TYR A 493 -54.22 -34.95 -17.84
N LEU A 494 -54.95 -36.05 -17.62
CA LEU A 494 -56.40 -36.08 -17.80
C LEU A 494 -57.11 -35.14 -16.83
N VAL A 495 -56.68 -35.10 -15.56
CA VAL A 495 -57.19 -34.14 -14.57
C VAL A 495 -56.87 -32.71 -14.99
N ARG A 496 -55.63 -32.43 -15.43
CA ARG A 496 -55.23 -31.11 -15.92
C ARG A 496 -56.03 -30.70 -17.15
N CYS A 497 -56.22 -31.57 -18.14
CA CYS A 497 -57.06 -31.31 -19.32
C CYS A 497 -58.49 -30.97 -18.92
N GLY A 498 -59.04 -31.66 -17.92
CA GLY A 498 -60.33 -31.32 -17.30
C GLY A 498 -60.37 -29.88 -16.76
N GLY A 499 -59.30 -29.44 -16.10
CA GLY A 499 -59.12 -28.05 -15.67
C GLY A 499 -58.99 -27.06 -16.83
N LEU A 500 -58.15 -27.36 -17.82
CA LEU A 500 -57.93 -26.51 -19.01
C LEU A 500 -59.24 -26.27 -19.78
N MET A 501 -60.08 -27.30 -19.93
CA MET A 501 -61.41 -27.18 -20.56
C MET A 501 -62.37 -26.30 -19.76
N GLY A 502 -62.25 -26.26 -18.43
CA GLY A 502 -63.06 -25.41 -17.58
C GLY A 502 -62.63 -23.93 -17.58
N GLU A 503 -61.37 -23.65 -17.90
CA GLU A 503 -60.80 -22.30 -17.90
C GLU A 503 -60.93 -21.57 -19.26
N THR A 504 -60.99 -22.30 -20.38
CA THR A 504 -61.03 -21.68 -21.72
C THR A 504 -62.44 -21.40 -22.23
N ARG A 505 -62.60 -20.29 -22.96
CA ARG A 505 -63.82 -19.94 -23.70
C ARG A 505 -63.72 -20.24 -25.20
N SER A 506 -62.53 -20.62 -25.66
CA SER A 506 -62.20 -20.82 -27.06
C SER A 506 -62.57 -22.23 -27.50
N ALA A 507 -63.57 -22.34 -28.37
CA ALA A 507 -64.03 -23.63 -28.91
C ALA A 507 -62.91 -24.39 -29.65
N VAL A 508 -61.96 -23.66 -30.25
CA VAL A 508 -60.79 -24.24 -30.92
C VAL A 508 -59.85 -24.90 -29.92
N LEU A 509 -59.60 -24.25 -28.78
CA LEU A 509 -58.77 -24.82 -27.71
C LEU A 509 -59.46 -26.00 -27.03
N VAL A 510 -60.76 -25.92 -26.77
CA VAL A 510 -61.53 -27.07 -26.27
C VAL A 510 -61.36 -28.26 -27.21
N GLY A 511 -61.53 -28.06 -28.53
CA GLY A 511 -61.33 -29.13 -29.51
C GLY A 511 -59.91 -29.71 -29.53
N LYS A 512 -58.88 -28.88 -29.34
CA LYS A 512 -57.48 -29.35 -29.23
C LYS A 512 -57.25 -30.16 -27.94
N VAL A 513 -57.81 -29.72 -26.82
CA VAL A 513 -57.68 -30.42 -25.53
C VAL A 513 -58.47 -31.74 -25.56
N GLU A 514 -59.67 -31.75 -26.13
CA GLU A 514 -60.47 -32.97 -26.35
C GLU A 514 -59.73 -33.96 -27.25
N ALA A 515 -59.11 -33.48 -28.34
CA ALA A 515 -58.31 -34.33 -29.23
C ALA A 515 -57.00 -34.83 -28.61
N PHE A 516 -56.49 -34.15 -27.57
CA PHE A 516 -55.32 -34.61 -26.81
C PHE A 516 -55.71 -35.59 -25.70
N ALA A 517 -56.88 -35.40 -25.08
CA ALA A 517 -57.39 -36.24 -24.02
C ALA A 517 -58.03 -37.55 -24.52
N GLY A 518 -58.65 -37.53 -25.71
CA GLY A 518 -59.20 -38.71 -26.39
C GLY A 518 -58.17 -39.44 -27.23
#